data_AF-A0A2E7C3P9-F1
#
_entry.id   AF-A0A2E7C3P9-F1
#
_cell.length_a   1.000
_cell.length_b   1.000
_cell.length_c   1.000
_cell.angle_alpha   90.00
_cell.angle_beta   90.00
_cell.angle_gamma   90.00
#
_symmetry.space_group_name_H-M   'P 1'
#
loop_
_entity.id
_entity.type
_entity.pdbx_description
1 polymer ?
#
loop_
_entity_poly.entity_id
_entity_poly.type
_entity_poly.pdbx_seq_one_letter_code
_entity_poly.pdbx_strand_id
1 'polypeptide(L)'
;MSIVTRLQRSVLPVLLLALSGCTIYSPPQGPAPIETRPEPGVVTEQKQPPVAPQPPPAREPNAVAAYSGLVSKARAASAQGDYNGALSLLERAQRIDPDSAEIYLELARTYAAQGQKEQARATAARGTLYCRSQSECEALRALAR
;
A
#
# COMPACT_ATOMS: atom_id res chain seq x y z
N MET A 1 8.02 -17.73 71.31
CA MET A 1 8.98 -17.03 70.43
C MET A 1 9.62 -18.01 69.43
N SER A 2 8.87 -18.52 68.44
CA SER A 2 9.43 -19.48 67.47
C SER A 2 8.80 -19.48 66.06
N ILE A 3 7.79 -18.63 65.80
CA ILE A 3 7.04 -18.64 64.52
C ILE A 3 7.60 -17.60 63.52
N VAL A 4 8.01 -16.42 63.99
CA VAL A 4 8.51 -15.33 63.13
C VAL A 4 9.86 -15.67 62.47
N THR A 5 10.71 -16.45 63.14
CA THR A 5 12.03 -16.85 62.62
C THR A 5 11.98 -17.92 61.53
N ARG A 6 10.84 -18.64 61.37
CA ARG A 6 10.68 -19.64 60.31
C ARG A 6 10.27 -19.02 58.97
N LEU A 7 9.47 -17.96 58.98
CA LEU A 7 9.03 -17.30 57.74
C LEU A 7 10.19 -16.55 57.06
N GLN A 8 11.08 -15.95 57.84
CA GLN A 8 12.24 -15.21 57.33
C GLN A 8 13.35 -16.12 56.77
N ARG A 9 13.41 -17.40 57.21
CA ARG A 9 14.36 -18.40 56.68
C ARG A 9 13.91 -19.01 55.34
N SER A 10 12.63 -18.92 54.99
CA SER A 10 12.09 -19.53 53.77
C SER A 10 12.10 -18.62 52.54
N VAL A 11 12.30 -17.31 52.71
CA VAL A 11 12.34 -16.36 51.57
C VAL A 11 13.75 -16.22 50.97
N LEU A 12 14.79 -16.51 51.75
CA LEU A 12 16.19 -16.39 51.31
C LEU A 12 16.63 -17.36 50.18
N PRO A 13 16.17 -18.64 50.10
CA PRO A 13 16.62 -19.53 49.03
C PRO A 13 15.92 -19.28 47.68
N VAL A 14 14.75 -18.62 47.67
CA VAL A 14 13.99 -18.37 46.43
C VAL A 14 14.55 -17.17 45.66
N LEU A 15 15.09 -16.16 46.35
CA LEU A 15 15.68 -14.97 45.73
C LEU A 15 17.07 -15.25 45.08
N LEU A 16 17.77 -16.31 45.51
CA LEU A 16 19.09 -16.69 44.96
C LEU A 16 19.01 -17.52 43.68
N LEU A 17 17.84 -18.04 43.30
CA LEU A 17 17.66 -18.85 42.09
C LEU A 17 17.42 -18.04 40.80
N ALA A 18 17.39 -16.71 40.88
CA ALA A 18 17.09 -15.83 39.75
C ALA A 18 18.32 -15.16 39.09
N LEU A 19 19.55 -15.51 39.49
CA LEU A 19 20.79 -14.86 39.00
C LEU A 19 21.79 -15.77 38.26
N SER A 20 21.40 -16.97 37.80
CA SER A 20 22.28 -17.79 36.94
C SER A 20 21.93 -17.68 35.45
N GLY A 21 22.19 -16.53 34.84
CA GLY A 21 22.74 -16.53 33.48
C GLY A 21 24.27 -16.67 33.60
N CYS A 22 25.05 -17.33 32.76
CA CYS A 22 24.91 -17.89 31.42
C CYS A 22 26.01 -18.96 31.26
N THR A 23 25.80 -20.00 30.44
CA THR A 23 26.75 -20.48 29.41
C THR A 23 26.22 -21.78 28.81
N ILE A 24 25.41 -21.68 27.75
CA ILE A 24 25.33 -22.74 26.74
C ILE A 24 26.16 -22.22 25.57
N TYR A 25 27.46 -22.48 25.65
CA TYR A 25 28.37 -22.35 24.52
C TYR A 25 28.54 -23.75 23.94
N SER A 26 27.74 -24.07 22.91
CA SER A 26 27.99 -25.25 22.07
C SER A 26 29.00 -24.83 20.98
N PRO A 27 30.19 -25.43 20.91
CA PRO A 27 31.06 -25.24 19.76
C PRO A 27 30.36 -25.82 18.51
N PRO A 28 30.36 -25.12 17.36
CA PRO A 28 29.81 -25.67 16.13
C PRO A 28 30.61 -26.92 15.73
N GLN A 29 29.89 -28.01 15.48
CA GLN A 29 30.42 -29.26 14.98
C GLN A 29 30.85 -29.08 13.52
N GLY A 30 32.15 -28.90 13.30
CA GLY A 30 32.79 -28.98 12.00
C GLY A 30 32.41 -27.88 11.00
N PRO A 31 33.20 -27.70 9.94
CA PRO A 31 32.77 -26.88 8.81
C PRO A 31 31.54 -27.56 8.19
N ALA A 32 30.40 -26.85 8.16
CA ALA A 32 29.31 -27.23 7.28
C ALA A 32 29.87 -27.39 5.85
N PRO A 33 29.41 -28.37 5.06
CA PRO A 33 29.73 -28.41 3.64
C PRO A 33 29.42 -27.02 3.09
N ILE A 34 30.43 -26.35 2.54
CA ILE A 34 30.22 -25.16 1.75
C ILE A 34 29.47 -25.66 0.52
N GLU A 35 28.14 -25.63 0.58
CA GLU A 35 27.35 -25.51 -0.61
C GLU A 35 27.82 -24.19 -1.21
N THR A 36 28.74 -24.26 -2.17
CA THR A 36 29.07 -23.15 -3.03
C THR A 36 27.77 -22.78 -3.72
N ARG A 37 26.99 -21.90 -3.07
CA ARG A 37 26.03 -21.07 -3.76
C ARG A 37 26.84 -20.48 -4.92
N PRO A 38 26.44 -20.72 -6.18
CA PRO A 38 27.02 -20.00 -7.29
C PRO A 38 27.08 -18.55 -6.87
N GLU A 39 28.25 -17.92 -6.99
CA GLU A 39 28.47 -16.56 -6.51
C GLU A 39 27.21 -15.74 -6.81
N PRO A 40 26.68 -14.95 -5.85
CA PRO A 40 25.66 -13.99 -6.18
C PRO A 40 26.24 -13.16 -7.31
N GLY A 41 25.87 -13.51 -8.55
CA GLY A 41 26.30 -12.81 -9.73
C GLY A 41 25.94 -11.38 -9.42
N VAL A 42 26.97 -10.53 -9.40
CA VAL A 42 26.86 -9.11 -9.12
C VAL A 42 25.58 -8.65 -9.79
N VAL A 43 24.53 -8.41 -8.99
CA VAL A 43 23.39 -7.69 -9.48
C VAL A 43 23.99 -6.33 -9.66
N THR A 44 24.47 -6.10 -10.88
CA THR A 44 24.76 -4.77 -11.36
C THR A 44 23.43 -4.09 -11.20
N GLU A 45 23.28 -3.34 -10.11
CA GLU A 45 22.24 -2.32 -9.97
C GLU A 45 22.51 -1.41 -11.15
N GLN A 46 21.91 -1.77 -12.30
CA GLN A 46 21.85 -0.91 -13.45
C GLN A 46 21.10 0.29 -12.92
N LYS A 47 21.85 1.32 -12.56
CA LYS A 47 21.34 2.66 -12.34
C LYS A 47 20.76 3.08 -13.69
N GLN A 48 19.54 2.60 -13.95
CA GLN A 48 18.71 2.99 -15.07
C GLN A 48 18.79 4.52 -15.05
N PRO A 49 19.32 5.16 -16.10
CA PRO A 49 19.25 6.60 -16.21
C PRO A 49 17.80 7.01 -15.94
N PRO A 50 17.54 8.14 -15.26
CA PRO A 50 16.17 8.59 -15.00
C PRO A 50 15.39 8.44 -16.29
N VAL A 51 14.46 7.48 -16.32
CA VAL A 51 13.64 7.24 -17.50
C VAL A 51 12.89 8.56 -17.67
N ALA A 52 13.26 9.32 -18.70
CA ALA A 52 12.52 10.52 -19.08
C ALA A 52 11.04 10.13 -19.08
N PRO A 53 10.12 10.93 -18.52
CA PRO A 53 8.72 10.53 -18.37
C PRO A 53 8.20 10.01 -19.71
N GLN A 54 8.11 8.68 -19.83
CA GLN A 54 7.59 8.07 -21.04
C GLN A 54 6.09 8.36 -21.01
N PRO A 55 5.51 8.88 -22.10
CA PRO A 55 4.08 9.06 -22.15
C PRO A 55 3.40 7.72 -21.84
N PRO A 56 2.35 7.71 -20.98
CA PRO A 56 1.75 6.47 -20.52
C PRO A 56 1.33 5.62 -21.72
N PRO A 57 1.66 4.31 -21.74
CA PRO A 57 1.46 3.43 -22.89
C PRO A 57 0.02 3.49 -23.37
N ALA A 58 -0.21 3.57 -24.69
CA ALA A 58 -1.55 3.68 -25.28
C ALA A 58 -2.50 2.66 -24.60
N ARG A 59 -3.67 3.13 -24.16
CA ARG A 59 -4.60 2.29 -23.39
C ARG A 59 -5.11 1.23 -24.35
N GLU A 60 -5.01 -0.03 -23.94
CA GLU A 60 -5.60 -1.09 -24.73
C GLU A 60 -7.13 -0.91 -24.77
N PRO A 61 -7.75 -0.99 -25.96
CA PRO A 61 -9.21 -0.82 -26.09
C PRO A 61 -10.04 -1.80 -25.24
N ASN A 62 -9.48 -2.99 -24.95
CA ASN A 62 -10.10 -4.01 -24.11
C ASN A 62 -10.28 -3.55 -22.64
N ALA A 63 -9.36 -2.78 -22.10
CA ALA A 63 -9.37 -2.31 -20.72
C ALA A 63 -10.51 -1.29 -20.52
N VAL A 64 -10.67 -0.37 -21.47
CA VAL A 64 -11.78 0.60 -21.49
C VAL A 64 -13.12 -0.13 -21.53
N ALA A 65 -13.26 -1.13 -22.41
CA ALA A 65 -14.47 -1.94 -22.46
C ALA A 65 -14.73 -2.65 -21.13
N ALA A 66 -13.70 -3.20 -20.47
CA ALA A 66 -13.80 -3.95 -19.23
C ALA A 66 -14.27 -3.12 -18.02
N TYR A 67 -13.88 -1.85 -17.91
CA TYR A 67 -14.28 -1.00 -16.78
C TYR A 67 -15.48 -0.07 -17.06
N SER A 68 -15.81 0.21 -18.32
CA SER A 68 -16.84 1.20 -18.71
C SER A 68 -18.18 1.01 -18.00
N GLY A 69 -18.66 -0.22 -17.87
CA GLY A 69 -19.91 -0.55 -17.18
C GLY A 69 -19.88 -0.25 -15.68
N LEU A 70 -18.71 -0.37 -15.03
CA LEU A 70 -18.54 0.00 -13.63
C LEU A 70 -18.62 1.51 -13.44
N VAL A 71 -17.96 2.28 -14.33
CA VAL A 71 -17.99 3.74 -14.30
C VAL A 71 -19.40 4.28 -14.54
N SER A 72 -20.15 3.72 -15.49
CA SER A 72 -21.54 4.12 -15.74
C SER A 72 -22.44 3.87 -14.52
N LYS A 73 -22.29 2.71 -13.86
CA LYS A 73 -23.02 2.41 -12.61
C LYS A 73 -22.60 3.34 -11.46
N ALA A 74 -21.31 3.66 -11.35
CA ALA A 74 -20.82 4.57 -10.32
C ALA A 74 -21.39 5.98 -10.49
N ARG A 75 -21.44 6.49 -11.72
CA ARG A 75 -22.08 7.78 -12.04
C ARG A 75 -23.54 7.78 -11.60
N ALA A 76 -24.29 6.72 -11.90
CA ALA A 76 -25.68 6.58 -11.48
C ALA A 76 -25.83 6.54 -9.95
N ALA A 77 -25.00 5.76 -9.25
CA ALA A 77 -25.00 5.69 -7.78
C ALA A 77 -24.66 7.04 -7.14
N SER A 78 -23.64 7.74 -7.66
CA SER A 78 -23.25 9.07 -7.18
C SER A 78 -24.35 10.10 -7.40
N ALA A 79 -25.09 10.04 -8.52
CA ALA A 79 -26.23 10.93 -8.78
C ALA A 79 -27.41 10.67 -7.83
N GLN A 80 -27.53 9.45 -7.29
CA GLN A 80 -28.53 9.08 -6.29
C GLN A 80 -28.08 9.40 -4.84
N GLY A 81 -26.87 9.93 -4.66
CA GLY A 81 -26.28 10.19 -3.34
C GLY A 81 -25.63 8.96 -2.68
N ASP A 82 -25.63 7.80 -3.34
CA ASP A 82 -24.88 6.62 -2.90
C ASP A 82 -23.40 6.75 -3.28
N TYR A 83 -22.70 7.66 -2.58
CA TYR A 83 -21.30 7.93 -2.83
C TYR A 83 -20.42 6.72 -2.47
N ASN A 84 -20.75 5.97 -1.42
CA ASN A 84 -19.98 4.80 -1.01
C ASN A 84 -20.09 3.67 -2.06
N GLY A 85 -21.28 3.41 -2.57
CA GLY A 85 -21.48 2.46 -3.67
C GLY A 85 -20.76 2.89 -4.96
N ALA A 86 -20.82 4.19 -5.28
CA ALA A 86 -20.07 4.75 -6.40
C ALA A 86 -18.55 4.56 -6.26
N LEU A 87 -17.98 4.88 -5.09
CA LEU A 87 -16.55 4.70 -4.82
C LEU A 87 -16.15 3.23 -4.94
N SER A 88 -16.92 2.29 -4.38
CA SER A 88 -16.62 0.85 -4.49
C SER A 88 -16.61 0.35 -5.94
N LEU A 89 -17.53 0.84 -6.78
CA LEU A 89 -17.54 0.55 -8.21
C LEU A 89 -16.33 1.13 -8.93
N LEU A 90 -15.92 2.34 -8.58
CA LEU A 90 -14.75 3.01 -9.17
C LEU A 90 -13.43 2.39 -8.72
N GLU A 91 -13.31 1.92 -7.49
CA GLU A 91 -12.13 1.16 -7.03
C GLU A 91 -11.98 -0.16 -7.79
N ARG A 92 -13.09 -0.82 -8.10
CA ARG A 92 -13.08 -2.00 -8.97
C ARG A 92 -12.64 -1.64 -10.39
N ALA A 93 -13.12 -0.52 -10.92
CA ALA A 93 -12.70 -0.02 -12.22
C ALA A 93 -11.18 0.29 -12.21
N GLN A 94 -10.68 0.92 -11.16
CA GLN A 94 -9.26 1.27 -11.02
C GLN A 94 -8.37 0.02 -10.94
N ARG A 95 -8.85 -1.10 -10.40
CA ARG A 95 -8.10 -2.37 -10.44
C ARG A 95 -7.98 -2.95 -11.84
N ILE A 96 -8.89 -2.60 -12.76
CA ILE A 96 -8.85 -3.02 -14.16
C ILE A 96 -7.89 -2.13 -14.95
N ASP A 97 -7.96 -0.81 -14.75
CA ASP A 97 -7.06 0.17 -15.36
C ASP A 97 -6.59 1.20 -14.32
N PRO A 98 -5.43 0.96 -13.67
CA PRO A 98 -4.89 1.85 -12.64
C PRO A 98 -4.46 3.23 -13.14
N ASP A 99 -4.27 3.35 -14.45
CA ASP A 99 -3.75 4.53 -15.14
C ASP A 99 -4.86 5.22 -15.95
N SER A 100 -6.12 5.03 -15.55
CA SER A 100 -7.28 5.66 -16.19
C SER A 100 -7.63 7.03 -15.63
N ALA A 101 -7.35 8.09 -16.40
CA ALA A 101 -7.75 9.47 -16.11
C ALA A 101 -9.26 9.62 -15.92
N GLU A 102 -10.08 8.88 -16.68
CA GLU A 102 -11.54 8.88 -16.51
C GLU A 102 -11.92 8.36 -15.12
N ILE A 103 -11.29 7.27 -14.68
CA ILE A 103 -11.56 6.68 -13.36
C ILE A 103 -11.14 7.63 -12.24
N TYR A 104 -9.96 8.27 -12.34
CA TYR A 104 -9.55 9.30 -11.38
C TYR A 104 -10.49 10.50 -11.36
N LEU A 105 -10.98 10.93 -12.53
CA LEU A 105 -11.92 12.05 -12.62
C LEU A 105 -13.24 11.71 -11.93
N GLU A 106 -13.78 10.52 -12.17
CA GLU A 106 -15.02 10.07 -11.53
C GLU A 106 -14.84 9.85 -10.02
N LEU A 107 -13.71 9.27 -9.56
CA LEU A 107 -13.39 9.18 -8.13
C LEU A 107 -13.34 10.57 -7.48
N ALA A 108 -12.64 11.52 -8.11
CA ALA A 108 -12.54 12.89 -7.59
C ALA A 108 -13.91 13.58 -7.53
N ARG A 109 -14.76 13.40 -8.55
CA ARG A 109 -16.14 13.91 -8.56
C ARG A 109 -16.97 13.30 -7.44
N THR A 110 -16.89 11.99 -7.23
CA THR A 110 -17.64 11.32 -6.16
C THR A 110 -17.17 11.77 -4.79
N TYR A 111 -15.86 11.89 -4.54
CA TYR A 111 -15.34 12.46 -3.29
C TYR A 111 -15.82 13.90 -3.08
N ALA A 112 -15.79 14.73 -4.11
CA ALA A 112 -16.26 16.11 -4.03
C ALA A 112 -17.77 16.18 -3.70
N ALA A 113 -18.58 15.33 -4.34
CA ALA A 113 -20.01 15.24 -4.08
C ALA A 113 -20.33 14.73 -2.66
N GLN A 114 -19.49 13.85 -2.12
CA GLN A 114 -19.58 13.39 -0.72
C GLN A 114 -19.08 14.43 0.30
N GLY A 115 -18.55 15.58 -0.15
CA GLY A 115 -17.98 16.62 0.72
C GLY A 115 -16.53 16.36 1.14
N GLN A 116 -15.90 15.30 0.64
CA GLN A 116 -14.51 14.93 0.89
C GLN A 116 -13.55 15.72 -0.03
N LYS A 117 -13.47 17.04 0.19
CA LYS A 117 -12.74 17.97 -0.70
C LYS A 117 -11.25 17.65 -0.84
N GLU A 118 -10.57 17.29 0.24
CA GLU A 118 -9.13 17.02 0.22
C GLU A 118 -8.83 15.72 -0.54
N GLN A 119 -9.64 14.69 -0.35
CA GLN A 119 -9.57 13.44 -1.12
C GLN A 119 -9.84 13.69 -2.60
N ALA A 120 -10.83 14.53 -2.92
CA ALA A 120 -11.13 14.91 -4.30
C ALA A 120 -9.93 15.59 -4.97
N ARG A 121 -9.31 16.56 -4.28
CA ARG A 121 -8.14 17.28 -4.76
C ARG A 121 -6.95 16.35 -5.00
N ALA A 122 -6.61 15.53 -4.01
CA ALA A 122 -5.50 14.59 -4.10
C ALA A 122 -5.72 13.57 -5.23
N THR A 123 -6.94 13.05 -5.35
CA THR A 123 -7.31 12.08 -6.39
C THR A 123 -7.26 12.71 -7.78
N ALA A 124 -7.77 13.93 -7.94
CA ALA A 124 -7.74 14.66 -9.19
C ALA A 124 -6.30 15.01 -9.60
N ALA A 125 -5.48 15.47 -8.65
CA ALA A 125 -4.07 15.75 -8.87
C ALA A 125 -3.33 14.51 -9.38
N ARG A 126 -3.56 13.34 -8.77
CA ARG A 126 -3.02 12.07 -9.27
C ARG A 126 -3.54 11.74 -10.67
N GLY A 127 -4.82 11.95 -10.94
CA GLY A 127 -5.40 11.74 -12.27
C GLY A 127 -4.74 12.55 -13.37
N THR A 128 -4.21 13.75 -13.06
CA THR A 128 -3.50 14.58 -14.07
C THR A 128 -2.25 13.92 -14.64
N LEU A 129 -1.69 12.91 -13.98
CA LEU A 129 -0.55 12.13 -14.48
C LEU A 129 -0.94 11.24 -15.67
N TYR A 130 -2.23 10.98 -15.86
CA TYR A 130 -2.76 9.98 -16.79
C TYR A 130 -3.64 10.56 -17.89
N CYS A 131 -3.92 11.87 -17.85
CA CYS A 131 -4.75 12.53 -18.83
C CYS A 131 -4.01 12.65 -20.18
N ARG A 132 -4.73 12.50 -21.29
CA ARG A 132 -4.13 12.57 -22.64
C ARG A 132 -4.71 13.67 -23.49
N SER A 133 -6.00 13.94 -23.32
CA SER A 133 -6.66 15.06 -23.97
C SER A 133 -6.62 16.31 -23.08
N GLN A 134 -6.63 17.48 -23.73
CA GLN A 134 -6.71 18.75 -23.03
C GLN A 134 -7.95 18.83 -22.13
N SER A 135 -9.10 18.35 -22.61
CA SER A 135 -10.35 18.34 -21.85
C SER A 135 -10.30 17.47 -20.59
N GLU A 136 -9.72 16.26 -20.67
CA GLU A 136 -9.50 15.40 -19.49
C GLU A 136 -8.61 16.12 -18.46
N CYS A 137 -7.49 16.68 -18.92
CA CYS A 137 -6.54 17.34 -18.04
C CYS A 137 -7.15 18.58 -17.38
N GLU A 138 -7.94 19.37 -18.10
CA GLU A 138 -8.64 20.54 -17.56
C GLU A 138 -9.67 20.15 -16.49
N ALA A 139 -10.47 19.12 -16.75
CA ALA A 139 -11.46 18.64 -15.78
C ALA A 139 -10.81 18.17 -14.46
N LEU A 140 -9.69 17.45 -14.55
CA LEU A 140 -8.92 17.01 -13.38
C LEU A 140 -8.27 18.20 -12.66
N ARG A 141 -7.64 19.13 -13.38
CA ARG A 141 -7.04 20.32 -12.77
C ARG A 141 -8.07 21.22 -12.08
N ALA A 142 -9.31 21.27 -12.57
CA ALA A 142 -10.37 22.05 -11.93
C ALA A 142 -10.71 21.51 -10.54
N LEU A 143 -10.63 20.20 -10.33
CA LEU A 143 -10.89 19.54 -9.04
C LEU A 143 -9.65 19.50 -8.13
N ALA A 144 -8.46 19.63 -8.69
CA ALA A 144 -7.19 19.60 -7.96
C ALA A 144 -6.83 20.94 -7.27
N ARG A 145 -7.61 22.00 -7.47
CA ARG A 145 -7.35 23.36 -6.95
C ARG A 145 -7.97 23.62 -5.59
#